data_AF-A0A9D2HV89-F1
#
_entry.id   AF-A0A9D2HV89-F1
#
_cell.length_a   1.000
_cell.length_b   1.000
_cell.length_c   1.000
_cell.angle_alpha   90.00
_cell.angle_beta   90.00
_cell.angle_gamma   90.00
#
_symmetry.space_group_name_H-M   'P 1'
#
loop_
_entity.id
_entity.type
_entity.pdbx_description
1 polymer ?
#
loop_
_entity_poly.entity_id
_entity_poly.type
_entity_poly.pdbx_seq_one_letter_code
_entity_poly.pdbx_strand_id
1 'polypeptide(L)'
;MRTNLFIPLFILAALSFLSSCISPQDEASDCNDCNQQQIILQVQENSAATTRAGRPLYSNEPNQLVDHVALFICYYGNTDKPDNRIVAVQHITDWEKESTEYDNGRSYHLNLMGSNRVPEGEANYKIYAIGYTDREKYKTEYTYDGKSLHEYLESLTADSDFPENLTLSLSSTPGEEIFAGINTETNGLIHSNEAGGFTTRVVLHRQVAGVYMYVKDIPQRDQATELRLTAACDNDGLVLEEFDTEDYGQNRGKGKYVVNGTTPQEEITASNRAILCTIDLNAWKEENGTWKNPYDATNQNPAFQSGSYFAGSFVIPFAAPTETSATSLQLELYGGESQKPLKTWNVKLPQDDAQVQTNFTRWTWQDNGFTSVQKPETQEAYSLLRNHLYCIGRKDKDGDTTDDQPISLGDSNEIILKVIAEWDIIYDMQLEPKPTKQGQ
;
A
#
# COMPACT_ATOMS: atom_id res chain seq x y z
N MET A 1 84.02 11.14 6.36
CA MET A 1 83.18 11.43 5.16
C MET A 1 81.96 10.54 5.24
N ARG A 2 80.80 11.13 4.96
CA ARG A 2 79.45 10.71 5.38
C ARG A 2 78.99 9.40 4.73
N THR A 3 78.49 8.48 5.56
CA THR A 3 77.57 7.39 5.21
C THR A 3 76.18 7.97 4.95
N ASN A 4 75.68 7.86 3.72
CA ASN A 4 74.28 8.15 3.40
C ASN A 4 73.48 6.85 3.33
N LEU A 5 72.60 6.71 4.32
CA LEU A 5 71.61 5.68 4.52
C LEU A 5 70.47 5.89 3.51
N PHE A 6 70.22 4.92 2.64
CA PHE A 6 69.00 4.86 1.80
C PHE A 6 67.93 4.08 2.57
N ILE A 7 66.89 4.77 3.04
CA ILE A 7 65.65 4.17 3.57
C ILE A 7 64.56 4.41 2.52
N PRO A 8 63.90 3.37 1.98
CA PRO A 8 62.71 3.56 1.15
C PRO A 8 61.51 3.88 2.05
N LEU A 9 60.95 5.07 1.89
CA LEU A 9 59.72 5.48 2.56
C LEU A 9 58.53 4.89 1.78
N PHE A 10 57.99 3.77 2.28
CA PHE A 10 56.64 3.33 1.93
C PHE A 10 55.65 4.32 2.54
N ILE A 11 55.01 5.15 1.71
CA ILE A 11 53.84 5.93 2.12
C ILE A 11 52.65 4.98 2.08
N LEU A 12 52.35 4.40 3.24
CA LEU A 12 51.08 3.76 3.53
C LEU A 12 50.04 4.90 3.66
N ALA A 13 49.36 5.25 2.57
CA ALA A 13 48.19 6.11 2.63
C ALA A 13 47.07 5.32 3.31
N ALA A 14 46.97 5.47 4.62
CA ALA A 14 45.79 5.08 5.38
C ALA A 14 44.62 5.92 4.88
N LEU A 15 43.87 5.39 3.92
CA LEU A 15 42.50 5.80 3.66
C LEU A 15 41.70 5.41 4.89
N SER A 16 41.53 6.37 5.80
CA SER A 16 40.59 6.30 6.90
C SER A 16 39.19 6.22 6.32
N PHE A 17 38.73 5.01 6.05
CA PHE A 17 37.31 4.72 5.90
C PHE A 17 36.67 4.90 7.28
N LEU A 18 36.26 6.13 7.59
CA LEU A 18 35.23 6.36 8.59
C LEU A 18 33.91 5.91 7.95
N SER A 19 33.73 4.59 7.87
CA SER A 19 32.40 4.00 7.86
C SER A 19 31.84 4.26 9.25
N SER A 20 31.25 5.44 9.45
CA SER A 20 30.35 5.61 10.57
C SER A 20 29.15 4.73 10.26
N CYS A 21 29.08 3.59 10.94
CA CYS A 21 27.86 2.81 11.06
C CYS A 21 26.83 3.73 11.73
N ILE A 22 26.07 4.45 10.92
CA ILE A 22 24.81 5.05 11.35
C ILE A 22 23.89 3.87 11.62
N SER A 23 23.39 3.77 12.85
CA SER A 23 22.33 2.83 13.19
C SER A 23 21.14 3.14 12.27
N PRO A 24 20.37 2.15 11.79
CA PRO A 24 19.13 2.41 11.05
C PRO A 24 18.08 3.21 11.86
N GLN A 25 18.33 3.45 13.15
CA GLN A 25 17.52 4.25 14.06
C GLN A 25 18.04 5.67 14.32
N ASP A 26 19.23 6.06 13.84
CA ASP A 26 19.66 7.45 14.02
C ASP A 26 18.85 8.31 13.06
N GLU A 27 18.01 9.18 13.64
CA GLU A 27 17.33 10.24 12.93
C GLU A 27 18.31 10.91 11.97
N ALA A 28 17.87 11.20 10.74
CA ALA A 28 18.59 12.03 9.79
C ALA A 28 19.21 13.20 10.55
N SER A 29 20.50 13.09 10.87
CA SER A 29 21.19 14.16 11.56
C SER A 29 21.30 15.24 10.52
N ASP A 30 20.49 16.26 10.69
CA ASP A 30 20.32 17.37 9.77
C ASP A 30 21.68 18.04 9.59
N CYS A 31 22.43 17.63 8.56
CA CYS A 31 23.77 18.17 8.32
C CYS A 31 23.63 19.46 7.52
N ASN A 32 23.13 20.49 8.20
CA ASN A 32 22.85 21.79 7.60
C ASN A 32 24.12 22.48 7.02
N ASP A 33 25.33 22.00 7.37
CA ASP A 33 26.63 22.47 6.87
C ASP A 33 27.50 21.36 6.24
N CYS A 34 26.92 20.24 5.81
CA CYS A 34 27.67 19.20 5.08
C CYS A 34 27.64 19.45 3.57
N ASN A 35 28.64 18.88 2.87
CA ASN A 35 28.67 18.78 1.41
C ASN A 35 28.09 17.45 0.89
N GLN A 36 27.50 16.64 1.78
CA GLN A 36 26.93 15.34 1.46
C GLN A 36 25.47 15.51 1.05
N GLN A 37 25.07 14.80 -0.01
CA GLN A 37 23.67 14.73 -0.45
C GLN A 37 23.19 13.30 -0.20
N GLN A 38 22.22 13.15 0.70
CA GLN A 38 21.71 11.86 1.13
C GLN A 38 20.18 11.80 1.01
N ILE A 39 19.68 10.69 0.48
CA ILE A 39 18.26 10.36 0.44
C ILE A 39 18.06 9.06 1.20
N ILE A 40 17.15 9.07 2.16
CA ILE A 40 16.73 7.89 2.90
C ILE A 40 15.38 7.45 2.32
N LEU A 41 15.39 6.34 1.58
CA LEU A 41 14.17 5.72 1.06
C LEU A 41 13.62 4.76 2.10
N GLN A 42 12.31 4.81 2.33
CA GLN A 42 11.62 3.91 3.24
C GLN A 42 10.35 3.40 2.57
N VAL A 43 10.23 2.08 2.45
CA VAL A 43 8.94 1.47 2.14
C VAL A 43 8.35 1.05 3.48
N GLN A 44 7.22 1.66 3.86
CA GLN A 44 6.64 1.47 5.18
C GLN A 44 5.95 0.10 5.26
N GLU A 45 6.46 -0.81 6.10
CA GLU A 45 5.85 -2.10 6.46
C GLU A 45 5.32 -2.01 7.89
N ASN A 46 4.03 -2.26 8.10
CA ASN A 46 3.41 -2.04 9.40
C ASN A 46 3.49 -3.23 10.37
N SER A 47 4.62 -3.96 10.43
CA SER A 47 4.88 -4.86 11.58
C SER A 47 6.37 -5.09 11.84
N ALA A 48 6.71 -5.14 13.13
CA ALA A 48 8.00 -5.59 13.59
C ALA A 48 8.04 -7.12 13.55
N ALA A 49 8.98 -7.67 12.77
CA ALA A 49 9.32 -9.09 12.67
C ALA A 49 8.34 -9.97 11.87
N THR A 50 8.51 -10.02 10.55
CA THR A 50 9.16 -11.13 9.83
C THR A 50 8.97 -10.96 8.33
N THR A 51 10.05 -11.12 7.56
CA THR A 51 10.01 -11.09 6.09
C THR A 51 9.28 -12.31 5.53
N ARG A 52 8.11 -12.11 4.94
CA ARG A 52 7.52 -13.10 4.05
C ARG A 52 6.72 -12.43 2.93
N ALA A 53 6.87 -12.97 1.72
CA ALA A 53 6.30 -12.42 0.48
C ALA A 53 4.80 -12.09 0.60
N GLY A 54 4.47 -10.81 0.45
CA GLY A 54 3.14 -10.20 0.66
C GLY A 54 2.06 -10.51 -0.35
N ARG A 55 2.08 -11.69 -0.96
CA ARG A 55 1.09 -12.07 -1.97
C ARG A 55 0.77 -13.55 -2.04
N PRO A 56 -0.51 -13.88 -2.33
CA PRO A 56 -1.71 -13.02 -2.33
C PRO A 56 -2.13 -12.46 -0.96
N LEU A 57 -3.08 -11.52 -0.93
CA LEU A 57 -3.64 -10.97 0.31
C LEU A 57 -4.45 -12.05 1.04
N TYR A 58 -3.82 -12.73 2.00
CA TYR A 58 -4.45 -13.82 2.77
C TYR A 58 -4.74 -13.50 4.23
N SER A 59 -4.27 -12.36 4.75
CA SER A 59 -4.39 -12.02 6.17
C SER A 59 -4.36 -10.51 6.44
N ASN A 60 -4.42 -10.16 7.73
CA ASN A 60 -4.14 -8.81 8.22
C ASN A 60 -2.64 -8.51 8.35
N GLU A 61 -1.75 -9.47 8.02
CA GLU A 61 -0.32 -9.20 8.08
C GLU A 61 0.05 -8.15 7.03
N PRO A 62 0.82 -7.12 7.40
CA PRO A 62 1.30 -6.10 6.48
C PRO A 62 2.52 -6.61 5.71
N ASN A 63 2.38 -7.80 5.12
CA ASN A 63 3.38 -8.38 4.25
C ASN A 63 3.34 -7.65 2.91
N GLN A 64 4.51 -7.36 2.33
CA GLN A 64 4.62 -6.63 1.07
C GLN A 64 5.34 -7.46 0.03
N LEU A 65 5.08 -7.17 -1.24
CA LEU A 65 5.94 -7.65 -2.32
C LEU A 65 6.46 -6.47 -3.14
N VAL A 66 7.58 -5.92 -2.69
CA VAL A 66 8.35 -4.90 -3.40
C VAL A 66 9.73 -5.45 -3.68
N ASP A 67 10.09 -5.58 -4.95
CA ASP A 67 11.47 -5.88 -5.36
C ASP A 67 12.11 -4.78 -6.20
N HIS A 68 11.32 -3.87 -6.74
CA HIS A 68 11.78 -2.70 -7.48
C HIS A 68 11.40 -1.41 -6.75
N VAL A 69 12.35 -0.49 -6.64
CA VAL A 69 12.11 0.91 -6.26
C VAL A 69 12.77 1.81 -7.29
N ALA A 70 11.98 2.62 -7.98
CA ALA A 70 12.45 3.65 -8.90
C ALA A 70 12.37 5.02 -8.23
N LEU A 71 13.46 5.79 -8.26
CA LEU A 71 13.57 7.12 -7.69
C LEU A 71 13.92 8.13 -8.78
N PHE A 72 13.21 9.26 -8.77
CA PHE A 72 13.40 10.37 -9.70
C PHE A 72 13.58 11.66 -8.91
N ILE A 73 14.68 12.36 -9.18
CA ILE A 73 14.90 13.72 -8.68
C ILE A 73 14.54 14.67 -9.81
N CYS A 74 13.64 15.62 -9.55
CA CYS A 74 13.10 16.52 -10.55
C CYS A 74 13.28 17.99 -10.15
N TYR A 75 13.54 18.87 -11.13
CA TYR A 75 13.50 20.31 -10.92
C TYR A 75 12.09 20.79 -10.55
N TYR A 76 12.02 21.80 -9.68
CA TYR A 76 10.78 22.50 -9.35
C TYR A 76 11.00 23.99 -9.08
N GLY A 77 10.10 24.82 -9.62
CA GLY A 77 10.13 26.27 -9.46
C GLY A 77 11.32 26.93 -10.16
N ASN A 78 11.90 26.30 -11.18
CA ASN A 78 13.00 26.86 -11.95
C ASN A 78 12.47 27.71 -13.11
N THR A 79 12.98 28.93 -13.30
CA THR A 79 12.54 29.81 -14.39
C THR A 79 13.13 29.44 -15.75
N ASP A 80 14.29 28.76 -15.76
CA ASP A 80 15.05 28.42 -16.97
C ASP A 80 14.86 26.96 -17.40
N LYS A 81 14.24 26.13 -16.55
CA LYS A 81 14.02 24.69 -16.77
C LYS A 81 12.56 24.36 -16.49
N PRO A 82 11.90 23.50 -17.29
CA PRO A 82 10.52 23.11 -17.02
C PRO A 82 10.45 22.34 -15.70
N ASP A 83 9.39 22.59 -14.94
CA ASP A 83 9.08 21.81 -13.73
C ASP A 83 8.92 20.33 -14.08
N ASN A 84 9.32 19.48 -13.15
CA ASN A 84 9.30 18.03 -13.24
C ASN A 84 10.25 17.42 -14.29
N ARG A 85 11.20 18.19 -14.83
CA ARG A 85 12.34 17.66 -15.60
C ARG A 85 13.29 16.89 -14.67
N ILE A 86 13.59 15.65 -15.03
CA ILE A 86 14.43 14.74 -14.25
C ILE A 86 15.91 15.17 -14.33
N VAL A 87 16.57 15.22 -13.19
CA VAL A 87 18.02 15.50 -13.06
C VAL A 87 18.83 14.26 -12.74
N ALA A 88 18.23 13.33 -12.00
CA ALA A 88 18.87 12.07 -11.62
C ALA A 88 17.81 10.99 -11.46
N VAL A 89 18.21 9.76 -11.80
CA VAL A 89 17.40 8.56 -11.70
C VAL A 89 18.19 7.51 -10.94
N GLN A 90 17.52 6.78 -10.05
CA GLN A 90 18.08 5.60 -9.39
C GLN A 90 17.05 4.48 -9.42
N HIS A 91 17.47 3.31 -9.91
CA HIS A 91 16.70 2.07 -9.85
C HIS A 91 17.35 1.13 -8.82
N ILE A 92 16.54 0.58 -7.94
CA ILE A 92 16.90 -0.49 -7.01
C ILE A 92 16.08 -1.69 -7.47
N THR A 93 16.74 -2.74 -7.94
CA THR A 93 16.09 -3.89 -8.64
C THR A 93 16.05 -5.17 -7.81
N ASP A 94 16.71 -5.16 -6.64
CA ASP A 94 16.64 -6.22 -5.64
C ASP A 94 16.47 -5.58 -4.25
N TRP A 95 15.31 -4.93 -4.06
CA TRP A 95 15.00 -4.17 -2.84
C TRP A 95 15.28 -4.97 -1.57
N GLU A 96 14.84 -6.23 -1.51
CA GLU A 96 15.04 -7.14 -0.37
C GLU A 96 16.51 -7.37 0.00
N LYS A 97 17.41 -7.32 -0.97
CA LYS A 97 18.83 -7.54 -0.74
C LYS A 97 19.60 -6.24 -0.51
N GLU A 98 19.18 -5.16 -1.17
CA GLU A 98 19.91 -3.87 -1.14
C GLU A 98 19.50 -2.98 0.04
N SER A 99 18.27 -3.12 0.52
CA SER A 99 17.77 -2.38 1.69
C SER A 99 18.03 -3.13 2.99
N THR A 100 17.85 -2.44 4.12
CA THR A 100 17.97 -3.01 5.47
C THR A 100 16.62 -2.94 6.18
N GLU A 101 16.29 -3.98 6.95
CA GLU A 101 15.11 -3.96 7.82
C GLU A 101 15.26 -2.90 8.93
N TYR A 102 14.15 -2.25 9.26
CA TYR A 102 13.99 -1.38 10.43
C TYR A 102 12.62 -1.67 11.06
N ASP A 103 12.31 -1.01 12.18
CA ASP A 103 11.14 -1.34 13.02
C ASP A 103 9.80 -1.38 12.26
N ASN A 104 9.67 -0.59 11.18
CA ASN A 104 8.43 -0.44 10.41
C ASN A 104 8.69 -0.57 8.89
N GLY A 105 9.59 -1.47 8.49
CA GLY A 105 9.78 -1.85 7.10
C GLY A 105 11.21 -1.94 6.66
N ARG A 106 11.47 -1.53 5.42
CA ARG A 106 12.82 -1.59 4.83
C ARG A 106 13.30 -0.22 4.40
N SER A 107 14.57 0.07 4.64
CA SER A 107 15.19 1.36 4.33
C SER A 107 16.42 1.21 3.45
N TYR A 108 16.64 2.19 2.58
CA TYR A 108 17.83 2.28 1.73
C TYR A 108 18.41 3.68 1.81
N HIS A 109 19.70 3.77 2.14
CA HIS A 109 20.42 5.04 2.28
C HIS A 109 21.22 5.32 1.01
N LEU A 110 20.71 6.20 0.16
CA LEU A 110 21.36 6.61 -1.07
C LEU A 110 22.23 7.85 -0.84
N ASN A 111 23.54 7.73 -1.09
CA ASN A 111 24.44 8.87 -1.16
C ASN A 111 24.61 9.30 -2.62
N LEU A 112 24.27 10.54 -2.94
CA LEU A 112 24.49 11.09 -4.28
C LEU A 112 25.96 11.51 -4.42
N MET A 113 26.65 10.91 -5.38
CA MET A 113 28.10 11.05 -5.56
C MET A 113 28.43 11.37 -7.02
N GLY A 114 29.53 12.09 -7.24
CA GLY A 114 30.04 12.40 -8.58
C GLY A 114 29.00 13.11 -9.45
N SER A 115 28.74 12.57 -10.64
CA SER A 115 27.75 13.10 -11.60
C SER A 115 26.30 12.92 -11.16
N ASN A 116 26.02 12.12 -10.13
CA ASN A 116 24.66 11.90 -9.62
C ASN A 116 24.26 12.93 -8.56
N ARG A 117 25.18 13.82 -8.17
CA ARG A 117 24.86 14.95 -7.29
C ARG A 117 23.94 15.93 -8.02
N VAL A 118 22.98 16.49 -7.31
CA VAL A 118 22.23 17.64 -7.80
C VAL A 118 23.13 18.88 -7.78
N PRO A 119 23.05 19.77 -8.78
CA PRO A 119 23.86 20.99 -8.83
C PRO A 119 23.64 21.91 -7.61
N GLU A 120 24.73 22.51 -7.15
CA GLU A 120 24.73 23.49 -6.06
C GLU A 120 24.12 24.83 -6.54
N GLY A 121 23.29 25.46 -5.69
CA GLY A 121 22.74 26.79 -5.97
C GLY A 121 21.68 26.85 -7.10
N GLU A 122 21.24 25.70 -7.62
CA GLU A 122 20.09 25.61 -8.51
C GLU A 122 18.77 25.45 -7.73
N ALA A 123 17.64 25.63 -8.43
CA ALA A 123 16.28 25.66 -7.90
C ALA A 123 15.88 24.43 -7.06
N ASN A 124 14.76 24.54 -6.36
CA ASN A 124 14.18 23.52 -5.49
C ASN A 124 13.98 22.18 -6.23
N TYR A 125 14.08 21.08 -5.51
CA TYR A 125 13.88 19.74 -6.08
C TYR A 125 12.70 19.02 -5.44
N LYS A 126 11.96 18.25 -6.25
CA LYS A 126 11.03 17.21 -5.78
C LYS A 126 11.65 15.84 -6.00
N ILE A 127 11.51 14.93 -5.03
CA ILE A 127 12.00 13.55 -5.14
C ILE A 127 10.81 12.60 -5.08
N TYR A 128 10.54 11.93 -6.19
CA TYR A 128 9.50 10.91 -6.31
C TYR A 128 10.11 9.53 -6.18
N ALA A 129 9.42 8.62 -5.51
CA ALA A 129 9.77 7.21 -5.50
C ALA A 129 8.54 6.31 -5.70
N ILE A 130 8.70 5.24 -6.46
CA ILE A 130 7.67 4.25 -6.75
C ILE A 130 8.22 2.85 -6.46
N GLY A 131 7.58 2.13 -5.55
CA GLY A 131 7.87 0.75 -5.18
C GLY A 131 6.86 -0.21 -5.80
N TYR A 132 7.33 -1.23 -6.50
CA TYR A 132 6.48 -2.17 -7.25
C TYR A 132 7.16 -3.54 -7.39
N THR A 133 6.48 -4.47 -8.05
CA THR A 133 7.06 -5.77 -8.38
C THR A 133 6.96 -6.15 -9.85
N ASP A 134 8.04 -6.72 -10.39
CA ASP A 134 8.07 -7.25 -11.76
C ASP A 134 8.21 -8.79 -11.81
N ARG A 135 7.96 -9.49 -10.70
CA ARG A 135 8.04 -10.97 -10.67
C ARG A 135 6.94 -11.58 -11.52
N GLU A 136 7.27 -12.53 -12.41
CA GLU A 136 6.31 -13.14 -13.35
C GLU A 136 4.95 -13.52 -12.74
N LYS A 137 4.91 -14.14 -11.56
CA LYS A 137 3.66 -14.58 -10.89
C LYS A 137 2.82 -13.43 -10.33
N TYR A 138 3.46 -12.31 -10.00
CA TYR A 138 2.88 -11.22 -9.21
C TYR A 138 3.09 -9.85 -9.87
N LYS A 139 3.47 -9.84 -11.15
CA LYS A 139 3.89 -8.66 -11.88
C LYS A 139 2.80 -7.61 -11.81
N THR A 140 3.19 -6.39 -11.49
CA THR A 140 2.29 -5.25 -11.51
C THR A 140 1.84 -4.96 -12.95
N GLU A 141 0.54 -5.13 -13.24
CA GLU A 141 -0.02 -4.94 -14.59
C GLU A 141 -0.44 -3.49 -14.91
N TYR A 142 0.03 -2.53 -14.12
CA TYR A 142 -0.18 -1.12 -14.43
C TYR A 142 0.52 -0.74 -15.74
N THR A 143 -0.12 0.15 -16.49
CA THR A 143 0.39 0.70 -17.74
C THR A 143 0.37 2.22 -17.73
N TYR A 144 1.28 2.82 -18.49
CA TYR A 144 1.32 4.24 -18.75
C TYR A 144 1.84 4.48 -20.17
N ASP A 145 1.14 5.33 -20.94
CA ASP A 145 1.49 5.67 -22.32
C ASP A 145 1.78 4.44 -23.23
N GLY A 146 0.94 3.41 -23.10
CA GLY A 146 1.03 2.18 -23.89
C GLY A 146 2.19 1.24 -23.52
N LYS A 147 2.93 1.52 -22.44
CA LYS A 147 3.97 0.66 -21.87
C LYS A 147 3.50 0.07 -20.54
N SER A 148 4.04 -1.08 -20.15
CA SER A 148 3.96 -1.52 -18.75
C SER A 148 4.64 -0.49 -17.83
N LEU A 149 4.24 -0.45 -16.55
CA LEU A 149 4.84 0.43 -15.55
C LEU A 149 6.36 0.23 -15.50
N HIS A 150 6.83 -1.02 -15.44
CA HIS A 150 8.25 -1.34 -15.41
C HIS A 150 8.99 -0.76 -16.62
N GLU A 151 8.51 -1.02 -17.84
CA GLU A 151 9.12 -0.48 -19.07
C GLU A 151 9.08 1.05 -19.15
N TYR A 152 8.02 1.67 -18.64
CA TYR A 152 7.93 3.13 -18.57
C TYR A 152 9.01 3.69 -17.65
N LEU A 153 9.07 3.20 -16.40
CA LEU A 153 10.01 3.69 -15.39
C LEU A 153 11.47 3.48 -15.81
N GLU A 154 11.83 2.30 -16.34
CA GLU A 154 13.18 2.01 -16.85
C GLU A 154 13.55 2.86 -18.08
N SER A 155 12.57 3.42 -18.80
CA SER A 155 12.83 4.27 -19.95
C SER A 155 13.16 5.72 -19.59
N LEU A 156 12.93 6.13 -18.34
CA LEU A 156 13.20 7.49 -17.86
C LEU A 156 14.69 7.68 -17.58
N THR A 157 15.24 8.78 -18.07
CA THR A 157 16.63 9.19 -17.83
C THR A 157 16.69 10.62 -17.32
N ALA A 158 17.90 11.08 -16.95
CA ALA A 158 18.15 12.52 -16.88
C ALA A 158 17.66 13.20 -18.17
N ASP A 159 17.13 14.41 -18.02
CA ASP A 159 16.44 15.19 -19.04
C ASP A 159 15.10 14.63 -19.54
N SER A 160 14.57 13.53 -18.99
CA SER A 160 13.16 13.14 -19.26
C SER A 160 12.18 14.02 -18.47
N ASP A 161 10.93 14.14 -18.92
CA ASP A 161 9.86 14.79 -18.15
C ASP A 161 9.11 13.75 -17.30
N PHE A 162 9.00 13.98 -16.00
CA PHE A 162 8.20 13.15 -15.10
C PHE A 162 6.80 13.78 -14.91
N PRO A 163 5.70 13.04 -15.08
CA PRO A 163 4.38 13.56 -14.80
C PRO A 163 4.17 13.64 -13.28
N GLU A 164 3.85 14.83 -12.78
CA GLU A 164 3.52 15.03 -11.36
C GLU A 164 2.35 14.14 -10.91
N ASN A 165 1.35 13.99 -11.78
CA ASN A 165 0.13 13.24 -11.53
C ASN A 165 0.17 11.98 -12.41
N LEU A 166 1.12 11.08 -12.12
CA LEU A 166 1.28 9.85 -12.88
C LEU A 166 0.01 8.99 -12.74
N THR A 167 -0.83 9.00 -13.78
CA THR A 167 -2.08 8.24 -13.85
C THR A 167 -1.85 6.92 -14.56
N LEU A 168 -1.82 5.85 -13.78
CA LEU A 168 -1.65 4.49 -14.26
C LEU A 168 -3.00 3.89 -14.66
N SER A 169 -3.04 3.16 -15.77
CA SER A 169 -4.21 2.37 -16.17
C SER A 169 -3.98 0.90 -15.83
N LEU A 170 -5.04 0.21 -15.39
CA LEU A 170 -5.01 -1.21 -15.08
C LEU A 170 -5.84 -1.98 -16.12
N SER A 171 -5.23 -2.98 -16.77
CA SER A 171 -5.88 -3.75 -17.84
C SER A 171 -6.93 -4.75 -17.35
N SER A 172 -6.95 -5.10 -16.06
CA SER A 172 -7.93 -5.99 -15.45
C SER A 172 -8.07 -5.76 -13.96
N THR A 173 -9.28 -5.88 -13.40
CA THR A 173 -9.47 -6.00 -11.95
C THR A 173 -9.09 -7.42 -11.50
N PRO A 174 -8.46 -7.59 -10.33
CA PRO A 174 -8.23 -6.61 -9.26
C PRO A 174 -6.97 -5.75 -9.36
N GLY A 175 -6.88 -4.71 -8.52
CA GLY A 175 -5.70 -3.86 -8.39
C GLY A 175 -4.46 -4.63 -7.94
N GLU A 176 -3.29 -4.03 -8.10
CA GLU A 176 -2.00 -4.62 -7.73
C GLU A 176 -1.30 -3.79 -6.67
N GLU A 177 -0.62 -4.42 -5.71
CA GLU A 177 0.13 -3.69 -4.69
C GLU A 177 1.21 -2.81 -5.34
N ILE A 178 1.17 -1.52 -5.00
CA ILE A 178 2.11 -0.49 -5.46
C ILE A 178 2.26 0.54 -4.34
N PHE A 179 3.48 1.03 -4.17
CA PHE A 179 3.84 2.04 -3.19
C PHE A 179 4.38 3.27 -3.91
N ALA A 180 4.09 4.44 -3.35
CA ALA A 180 4.67 5.67 -3.86
C ALA A 180 4.77 6.72 -2.76
N GLY A 181 5.70 7.65 -2.95
CA GLY A 181 5.95 8.72 -2.02
C GLY A 181 6.69 9.88 -2.67
N ILE A 182 6.67 10.99 -1.95
CA ILE A 182 7.48 12.18 -2.21
C ILE A 182 8.29 12.49 -0.96
N ASN A 183 9.33 13.32 -1.09
CA ASN A 183 10.11 13.73 0.08
C ASN A 183 9.25 14.46 1.14
N THR A 184 9.62 14.28 2.41
CA THR A 184 8.87 14.75 3.58
C THR A 184 8.91 16.26 3.83
N GLU A 185 9.64 17.01 3.00
CA GLU A 185 9.72 18.47 3.12
C GLU A 185 8.38 19.13 2.80
N THR A 186 8.18 20.36 3.30
CA THR A 186 6.96 21.12 3.03
C THR A 186 6.75 21.29 1.52
N ASN A 187 5.58 20.86 1.02
CA ASN A 187 5.22 20.84 -0.41
C ASN A 187 6.12 19.95 -1.30
N GLY A 188 6.86 18.99 -0.70
CA GLY A 188 7.75 18.10 -1.42
C GLY A 188 9.02 18.78 -1.94
N LEU A 189 9.44 19.93 -1.38
CA LEU A 189 10.59 20.69 -1.89
C LEU A 189 11.84 20.56 -1.02
N ILE A 190 12.94 20.11 -1.59
CA ILE A 190 14.26 20.16 -0.95
C ILE A 190 15.05 21.36 -1.45
N HIS A 191 15.69 22.04 -0.50
CA HIS A 191 16.63 23.13 -0.75
C HIS A 191 18.05 22.64 -0.46
N SER A 192 18.97 22.78 -1.41
CA SER A 192 20.40 22.56 -1.13
C SER A 192 20.93 23.70 -0.25
N ASN A 193 21.73 23.37 0.78
CA ASN A 193 22.41 24.39 1.59
C ASN A 193 23.55 25.10 0.80
N GLU A 194 24.18 26.12 1.40
CA GLU A 194 25.31 26.84 0.78
C GLU A 194 26.52 25.94 0.50
N ALA A 195 26.69 24.85 1.26
CA ALA A 195 27.73 23.83 1.06
C ALA A 195 27.35 22.76 0.03
N GLY A 196 26.17 22.86 -0.60
CA GLY A 196 25.68 21.94 -1.61
C GLY A 196 25.15 20.60 -1.09
N GLY A 197 24.97 20.43 0.22
CA GLY A 197 24.45 19.22 0.85
C GLY A 197 22.99 19.30 1.30
N PHE A 198 22.42 18.12 1.56
CA PHE A 198 21.12 17.92 2.21
C PHE A 198 20.99 16.47 2.67
N THR A 199 20.12 16.23 3.65
CA THR A 199 19.61 14.90 3.98
C THR A 199 18.09 14.97 3.98
N THR A 200 17.42 14.06 3.28
CA THR A 200 15.96 14.04 3.22
C THR A 200 15.42 12.62 3.20
N ARG A 201 14.16 12.45 3.56
CA ARG A 201 13.46 11.16 3.56
C ARG A 201 12.40 11.12 2.49
N VAL A 202 12.20 9.97 1.87
CA VAL A 202 11.06 9.65 1.02
C VAL A 202 10.41 8.40 1.57
N VAL A 203 9.21 8.55 2.13
CA VAL A 203 8.42 7.45 2.68
C VAL A 203 7.38 7.03 1.64
N LEU A 204 7.46 5.79 1.20
CA LEU A 204 6.52 5.23 0.24
C LEU A 204 5.39 4.51 1.00
N HIS A 205 4.17 4.97 0.75
CA HIS A 205 2.95 4.36 1.29
C HIS A 205 2.23 3.59 0.19
N ARG A 206 1.44 2.59 0.59
CA ARG A 206 0.62 1.80 -0.33
C ARG A 206 -0.43 2.70 -1.00
N GLN A 207 -0.57 2.57 -2.30
CA GLN A 207 -1.46 3.43 -3.10
C GLN A 207 -2.78 2.75 -3.46
N VAL A 208 -2.97 1.50 -3.04
CA VAL A 208 -4.21 0.72 -3.20
C VAL A 208 -4.87 0.42 -1.86
N ALA A 209 -6.14 0.04 -1.88
CA ALA A 209 -6.85 -0.54 -0.75
C ALA A 209 -6.72 -2.07 -0.75
N GLY A 210 -6.94 -2.71 0.39
CA GLY A 210 -7.13 -4.16 0.50
C GLY A 210 -8.56 -4.48 0.89
N VAL A 211 -9.11 -5.56 0.35
CA VAL A 211 -10.38 -6.13 0.79
C VAL A 211 -10.23 -7.63 0.96
N TYR A 212 -10.85 -8.20 1.99
CA TYR A 212 -11.02 -9.64 2.04
C TYR A 212 -12.30 -10.06 2.77
N MET A 213 -12.70 -11.29 2.50
CA MET A 213 -13.74 -11.99 3.23
C MET A 213 -13.21 -13.31 3.81
N TYR A 214 -13.51 -13.53 5.08
CA TYR A 214 -13.22 -14.74 5.83
C TYR A 214 -14.47 -15.17 6.59
N VAL A 215 -15.11 -16.22 6.10
CA VAL A 215 -16.49 -16.58 6.49
C VAL A 215 -16.65 -18.07 6.79
N LYS A 216 -17.71 -18.41 7.52
CA LYS A 216 -18.14 -19.79 7.82
C LYS A 216 -19.67 -19.88 7.88
N ASP A 217 -20.18 -21.10 8.04
CA ASP A 217 -21.61 -21.40 8.20
C ASP A 217 -22.48 -20.80 7.06
N ILE A 218 -22.06 -21.03 5.81
CA ILE A 218 -22.73 -20.50 4.62
C ILE A 218 -24.14 -21.11 4.51
N PRO A 219 -25.22 -20.29 4.49
CA PRO A 219 -26.57 -20.81 4.34
C PRO A 219 -26.77 -21.42 2.94
N GLN A 220 -27.69 -22.37 2.81
CA GLN A 220 -28.02 -23.01 1.53
C GLN A 220 -26.79 -23.60 0.81
N ARG A 221 -25.78 -24.06 1.58
CA ARG A 221 -24.49 -24.52 1.07
C ARG A 221 -24.59 -25.57 -0.04
N ASP A 222 -25.59 -26.46 0.02
CA ASP A 222 -25.84 -27.51 -0.97
C ASP A 222 -26.24 -26.97 -2.36
N GLN A 223 -26.74 -25.74 -2.41
CA GLN A 223 -27.15 -25.07 -3.65
C GLN A 223 -26.12 -24.03 -4.10
N ALA A 224 -25.26 -23.57 -3.19
CA ALA A 224 -24.33 -22.49 -3.43
C ALA A 224 -23.03 -22.97 -4.11
N THR A 225 -22.60 -22.21 -5.11
CA THR A 225 -21.35 -22.45 -5.85
C THR A 225 -20.33 -21.37 -5.59
N GLU A 226 -20.77 -20.13 -5.36
CA GLU A 226 -19.87 -18.99 -5.25
C GLU A 226 -20.35 -17.99 -4.19
N LEU A 227 -19.40 -17.30 -3.58
CA LEU A 227 -19.63 -16.11 -2.77
C LEU A 227 -18.82 -14.96 -3.37
N ARG A 228 -19.48 -13.82 -3.61
CA ARG A 228 -18.87 -12.66 -4.26
C ARG A 228 -18.97 -11.43 -3.37
N LEU A 229 -17.86 -10.72 -3.18
CA LEU A 229 -17.87 -9.38 -2.60
C LEU A 229 -17.93 -8.36 -3.74
N THR A 230 -18.99 -7.56 -3.79
CA THR A 230 -19.28 -6.64 -4.90
C THR A 230 -19.35 -5.20 -4.45
N ALA A 231 -18.97 -4.28 -5.33
CA ALA A 231 -18.96 -2.84 -5.10
C ALA A 231 -19.94 -2.08 -6.00
N ALA A 232 -20.54 -1.01 -5.47
CA ALA A 232 -21.41 -0.10 -6.22
C ALA A 232 -20.64 0.86 -7.13
N CYS A 233 -19.34 0.96 -6.92
CA CYS A 233 -18.41 1.75 -7.71
C CYS A 233 -17.12 0.96 -7.84
N ASP A 234 -16.41 1.13 -8.94
CA ASP A 234 -15.03 0.72 -9.12
C ASP A 234 -14.25 1.84 -9.80
N ASN A 235 -12.97 1.62 -10.02
CA ASN A 235 -12.07 2.50 -10.76
C ASN A 235 -11.06 1.58 -11.47
N ASP A 236 -10.64 1.94 -12.69
CA ASP A 236 -9.70 1.18 -13.52
C ASP A 236 -8.36 1.91 -13.74
N GLY A 237 -8.20 3.10 -13.17
CA GLY A 237 -6.96 3.84 -13.15
C GLY A 237 -6.60 4.38 -11.77
N LEU A 238 -5.31 4.65 -11.57
CA LEU A 238 -4.70 4.99 -10.29
C LEU A 238 -3.77 6.20 -10.45
N VAL A 239 -4.04 7.27 -9.72
CA VAL A 239 -3.18 8.48 -9.70
C VAL A 239 -2.19 8.38 -8.55
N LEU A 240 -0.91 8.54 -8.84
CA LEU A 240 0.15 8.61 -7.84
C LEU A 240 0.45 10.07 -7.47
N GLU A 241 -0.31 10.63 -6.52
CA GLU A 241 -0.15 11.99 -6.02
C GLU A 241 -0.81 12.16 -4.63
N GLU A 242 -0.95 13.40 -4.14
CA GLU A 242 -1.52 13.74 -2.84
C GLU A 242 -0.91 12.93 -1.70
N PHE A 243 0.39 12.62 -1.80
CA PHE A 243 1.05 11.69 -0.90
C PHE A 243 0.93 12.11 0.57
N ASP A 244 0.94 11.09 1.43
CA ASP A 244 1.15 11.33 2.83
C ASP A 244 2.64 11.60 3.05
N THR A 245 2.95 12.76 3.63
CA THR A 245 4.32 13.19 3.91
C THR A 245 4.54 13.34 5.41
N GLU A 246 3.54 13.05 6.23
CA GLU A 246 3.65 13.12 7.67
C GLU A 246 4.32 11.85 8.21
N ASP A 247 5.36 12.04 9.02
CA ASP A 247 5.90 10.95 9.84
C ASP A 247 5.04 10.83 11.10
N TYR A 248 4.12 9.88 11.10
CA TYR A 248 3.26 9.61 12.25
C TYR A 248 4.00 8.96 13.43
N GLY A 249 5.24 8.49 13.24
CA GLY A 249 6.00 7.80 14.27
C GLY A 249 5.21 6.67 14.93
N GLN A 250 4.96 6.80 16.24
CA GLN A 250 4.15 5.84 17.01
C GLN A 250 2.63 6.14 17.01
N ASN A 251 2.19 7.25 16.43
CA ASN A 251 0.77 7.67 16.36
C ASN A 251 0.08 7.14 15.10
N ARG A 252 0.02 5.82 14.98
CA ARG A 252 -0.54 5.10 13.82
C ARG A 252 -2.05 5.34 13.63
N GLY A 253 -2.53 5.18 12.40
CA GLY A 253 -3.96 5.31 12.06
C GLY A 253 -4.46 6.76 11.91
N LYS A 254 -3.56 7.67 11.51
CA LYS A 254 -3.86 9.10 11.30
C LYS A 254 -3.61 9.57 9.87
N GLY A 255 -3.23 8.66 8.98
CA GLY A 255 -2.87 8.94 7.61
C GLY A 255 -3.99 9.60 6.83
N LYS A 256 -3.59 10.27 5.75
CA LYS A 256 -4.53 10.95 4.85
C LYS A 256 -5.54 9.97 4.26
N TYR A 257 -6.82 10.33 4.35
CA TYR A 257 -7.90 9.64 3.67
C TYR A 257 -7.98 10.06 2.21
N VAL A 258 -7.50 9.21 1.30
CA VAL A 258 -7.39 9.53 -0.12
C VAL A 258 -8.06 8.48 -1.01
N VAL A 259 -8.87 8.97 -1.94
CA VAL A 259 -9.38 8.24 -3.10
C VAL A 259 -8.62 8.75 -4.33
N ASN A 260 -7.67 7.94 -4.80
CA ASN A 260 -6.81 8.27 -5.94
C ASN A 260 -7.13 7.46 -7.20
N GLY A 261 -8.26 6.75 -7.23
CA GLY A 261 -8.72 6.09 -8.44
C GLY A 261 -9.39 7.04 -9.42
N THR A 262 -9.30 6.73 -10.71
CA THR A 262 -10.00 7.44 -11.79
C THR A 262 -11.23 6.66 -12.23
N THR A 263 -12.29 7.40 -12.56
CA THR A 263 -13.59 6.85 -12.98
C THR A 263 -13.42 5.76 -14.05
N PRO A 264 -14.08 4.60 -13.87
CA PRO A 264 -13.99 3.46 -14.79
C PRO A 264 -14.61 3.81 -16.14
N GLN A 265 -14.20 3.10 -17.18
CA GLN A 265 -14.70 3.30 -18.54
C GLN A 265 -16.20 2.95 -18.70
N GLU A 266 -16.77 2.09 -17.84
CA GLU A 266 -18.18 1.68 -17.86
C GLU A 266 -18.94 2.12 -16.61
N GLU A 267 -20.21 2.50 -16.78
CA GLU A 267 -21.08 2.90 -15.67
C GLU A 267 -21.51 1.68 -14.85
N ILE A 268 -21.08 1.63 -13.58
CA ILE A 268 -21.55 0.64 -12.61
C ILE A 268 -22.97 1.00 -12.17
N THR A 269 -23.88 0.02 -12.25
CA THR A 269 -25.28 0.16 -11.82
C THR A 269 -25.62 -0.86 -10.74
N ALA A 270 -26.76 -0.71 -10.08
CA ALA A 270 -27.24 -1.69 -9.10
C ALA A 270 -27.41 -3.12 -9.69
N SER A 271 -27.50 -3.25 -11.02
CA SER A 271 -27.53 -4.53 -11.73
C SER A 271 -26.17 -5.02 -12.25
N ASN A 272 -25.13 -4.19 -12.19
CA ASN A 272 -23.79 -4.47 -12.71
C ASN A 272 -22.72 -4.04 -11.69
N ARG A 273 -22.79 -4.56 -10.46
CA ARG A 273 -21.83 -4.28 -9.39
C ARG A 273 -20.47 -4.89 -9.73
N ALA A 274 -19.39 -4.16 -9.48
CA ALA A 274 -18.04 -4.65 -9.72
C ALA A 274 -17.68 -5.76 -8.74
N ILE A 275 -17.10 -6.87 -9.21
CA ILE A 275 -16.67 -7.97 -8.35
C ILE A 275 -15.26 -7.67 -7.81
N LEU A 276 -15.11 -7.53 -6.49
CA LEU A 276 -13.82 -7.27 -5.87
C LEU A 276 -13.04 -8.56 -5.58
N CYS A 277 -13.72 -9.58 -5.07
CA CYS A 277 -13.14 -10.92 -4.90
C CYS A 277 -14.24 -11.98 -4.89
N THR A 278 -13.87 -13.22 -5.24
CA THR A 278 -14.77 -14.37 -5.33
C THR A 278 -14.20 -15.57 -4.58
N ILE A 279 -15.05 -16.25 -3.83
CA ILE A 279 -14.80 -17.59 -3.31
C ILE A 279 -15.55 -18.58 -4.19
N ASP A 280 -14.83 -19.45 -4.90
CA ASP A 280 -15.40 -20.67 -5.47
C ASP A 280 -15.56 -21.69 -4.34
N LEU A 281 -16.80 -21.92 -3.91
CA LEU A 281 -17.11 -22.79 -2.78
C LEU A 281 -16.78 -24.25 -3.07
N ASN A 282 -16.78 -24.67 -4.33
CA ASN A 282 -16.50 -26.06 -4.72
C ASN A 282 -15.00 -26.37 -4.72
N ALA A 283 -14.16 -25.34 -4.76
CA ALA A 283 -12.71 -25.51 -4.64
C ALA A 283 -12.27 -25.85 -3.20
N TRP A 284 -13.15 -25.65 -2.21
CA TRP A 284 -12.92 -26.01 -0.81
C TRP A 284 -13.64 -27.31 -0.44
N LYS A 285 -12.96 -28.19 0.28
CA LYS A 285 -13.50 -29.53 0.59
C LYS A 285 -12.87 -30.16 1.82
N GLU A 286 -13.60 -31.06 2.46
CA GLU A 286 -13.05 -31.94 3.49
C GLU A 286 -12.55 -33.23 2.84
N GLU A 287 -11.26 -33.53 3.04
CA GLU A 287 -10.63 -34.77 2.59
C GLU A 287 -9.93 -35.46 3.76
N ASN A 288 -10.31 -36.71 4.05
CA ASN A 288 -9.74 -37.50 5.15
C ASN A 288 -9.76 -36.76 6.51
N GLY A 289 -10.84 -36.02 6.81
CA GLY A 289 -10.95 -35.22 8.04
C GLY A 289 -10.13 -33.94 8.05
N THR A 290 -9.53 -33.55 6.93
CA THR A 290 -8.76 -32.31 6.77
C THR A 290 -9.49 -31.36 5.83
N TRP A 291 -9.73 -30.13 6.29
CA TRP A 291 -10.28 -29.07 5.46
C TRP A 291 -9.23 -28.55 4.48
N LYS A 292 -9.49 -28.61 3.16
CA LYS A 292 -8.57 -28.27 2.08
C LYS A 292 -8.95 -26.94 1.43
N ASN A 293 -7.98 -26.04 1.32
CA ASN A 293 -8.11 -24.78 0.63
C ASN A 293 -7.53 -24.85 -0.80
N PRO A 294 -7.97 -23.97 -1.73
CA PRO A 294 -7.53 -24.00 -3.13
C PRO A 294 -6.18 -23.34 -3.39
N TYR A 295 -5.61 -22.63 -2.41
CA TYR A 295 -4.39 -21.84 -2.58
C TYR A 295 -3.13 -22.66 -2.33
N ASP A 296 -3.18 -23.60 -1.39
CA ASP A 296 -2.10 -24.50 -1.06
C ASP A 296 -2.64 -25.90 -0.75
N ALA A 297 -2.31 -26.87 -1.62
CA ALA A 297 -2.71 -28.26 -1.46
C ALA A 297 -2.21 -28.89 -0.14
N THR A 298 -1.15 -28.34 0.47
CA THR A 298 -0.61 -28.78 1.76
C THR A 298 -1.33 -28.15 2.96
N ASN A 299 -2.13 -27.09 2.76
CA ASN A 299 -2.71 -26.23 3.79
C ASN A 299 -1.69 -25.65 4.78
N GLN A 300 -0.42 -25.49 4.37
CA GLN A 300 0.60 -24.95 5.26
C GLN A 300 0.63 -23.43 5.16
N ASN A 301 0.53 -22.88 3.95
CA ASN A 301 0.48 -21.44 3.77
C ASN A 301 -0.20 -20.99 2.47
N PRO A 302 -1.36 -20.33 2.54
CA PRO A 302 -2.10 -19.98 3.76
C PRO A 302 -2.83 -21.19 4.38
N ALA A 303 -3.13 -21.08 5.68
CA ALA A 303 -3.94 -22.02 6.44
C ALA A 303 -5.23 -21.34 6.92
N PHE A 304 -6.33 -22.09 7.02
CA PHE A 304 -7.63 -21.58 7.44
C PHE A 304 -8.33 -22.54 8.40
N GLN A 305 -9.20 -22.02 9.26
CA GLN A 305 -10.02 -22.84 10.16
C GLN A 305 -10.86 -23.85 9.37
N SER A 306 -11.12 -25.02 9.97
CA SER A 306 -11.96 -26.03 9.32
C SER A 306 -13.36 -25.50 9.05
N GLY A 307 -13.84 -25.68 7.82
CA GLY A 307 -15.18 -25.25 7.38
C GLY A 307 -15.30 -23.75 7.11
N SER A 308 -14.21 -22.99 7.13
CA SER A 308 -14.20 -21.58 6.72
C SER A 308 -13.66 -21.39 5.30
N TYR A 309 -13.97 -20.24 4.73
CA TYR A 309 -13.68 -19.89 3.34
C TYR A 309 -13.09 -18.49 3.29
N PHE A 310 -12.12 -18.29 2.41
CA PHE A 310 -11.38 -17.04 2.30
C PHE A 310 -11.24 -16.59 0.85
N ALA A 311 -11.32 -15.28 0.61
CA ALA A 311 -10.76 -14.62 -0.58
C ALA A 311 -10.39 -13.18 -0.27
N GLY A 312 -9.28 -12.71 -0.81
CA GLY A 312 -8.78 -11.35 -0.64
C GLY A 312 -8.22 -10.78 -1.92
N SER A 313 -8.20 -9.45 -2.00
CA SER A 313 -7.75 -8.73 -3.18
C SER A 313 -7.28 -7.31 -2.86
N PHE A 314 -6.33 -6.80 -3.63
CA PHE A 314 -6.08 -5.36 -3.70
C PHE A 314 -7.10 -4.69 -4.63
N VAL A 315 -7.44 -3.44 -4.34
CA VAL A 315 -8.51 -2.71 -5.04
C VAL A 315 -8.06 -1.28 -5.27
N ILE A 316 -8.36 -0.75 -6.46
CA ILE A 316 -8.18 0.66 -6.76
C ILE A 316 -9.18 1.47 -5.92
N PRO A 317 -8.72 2.42 -5.07
CA PRO A 317 -9.57 3.21 -4.20
C PRO A 317 -10.68 3.93 -4.99
N PHE A 318 -11.90 3.92 -4.47
CA PHE A 318 -13.06 4.54 -5.11
C PHE A 318 -13.93 5.29 -4.10
N ALA A 319 -14.64 6.31 -4.59
CA ALA A 319 -15.51 7.13 -3.76
C ALA A 319 -16.83 6.43 -3.45
N ALA A 320 -17.44 6.81 -2.33
CA ALA A 320 -18.78 6.38 -1.95
C ALA A 320 -19.80 6.61 -3.09
N PRO A 321 -20.78 5.71 -3.27
CA PRO A 321 -21.82 5.89 -4.27
C PRO A 321 -22.64 7.15 -3.99
N THR A 322 -23.07 7.83 -5.05
CA THR A 322 -23.84 9.08 -4.96
C THR A 322 -25.35 8.86 -4.90
N GLU A 323 -25.84 7.69 -5.34
CA GLU A 323 -27.24 7.32 -5.25
C GLU A 323 -27.67 7.04 -3.81
N THR A 324 -28.70 7.74 -3.33
CA THR A 324 -29.15 7.72 -1.93
C THR A 324 -29.48 6.32 -1.37
N SER A 325 -29.86 5.37 -2.21
CA SER A 325 -30.22 3.99 -1.81
C SER A 325 -29.12 2.96 -2.06
N ALA A 326 -27.98 3.36 -2.66
CA ALA A 326 -26.89 2.45 -2.96
C ALA A 326 -26.02 2.19 -1.73
N THR A 327 -25.62 0.93 -1.54
CA THR A 327 -24.64 0.52 -0.53
C THR A 327 -23.28 0.31 -1.19
N SER A 328 -22.18 0.73 -0.56
CA SER A 328 -20.84 0.61 -1.14
C SER A 328 -20.49 -0.81 -1.48
N LEU A 329 -20.68 -1.73 -0.52
CA LEU A 329 -20.33 -3.12 -0.65
C LEU A 329 -21.53 -4.05 -0.37
N GLN A 330 -21.57 -5.17 -1.08
CA GLN A 330 -22.51 -6.27 -0.84
C GLN A 330 -21.77 -7.60 -0.87
N LEU A 331 -22.17 -8.52 0.00
CA LEU A 331 -21.80 -9.91 -0.10
C LEU A 331 -22.95 -10.66 -0.75
N GLU A 332 -22.68 -11.45 -1.79
CA GLU A 332 -23.70 -12.10 -2.61
C GLU A 332 -23.40 -13.60 -2.75
N LEU A 333 -24.36 -14.43 -2.33
CA LEU A 333 -24.28 -15.89 -2.45
C LEU A 333 -24.96 -16.33 -3.76
N TYR A 334 -24.25 -17.05 -4.60
CA TYR A 334 -24.75 -17.56 -5.88
C TYR A 334 -24.84 -19.08 -5.89
N GLY A 335 -25.76 -19.61 -6.69
CA GLY A 335 -25.92 -21.04 -6.89
C GLY A 335 -26.73 -21.40 -8.14
N GLY A 336 -26.44 -22.57 -8.71
CA GLY A 336 -27.08 -23.06 -9.94
C GLY A 336 -26.85 -22.16 -11.15
N GLU A 337 -27.75 -22.24 -12.15
CA GLU A 337 -27.69 -21.43 -13.38
C GLU A 337 -28.37 -20.04 -13.25
N SER A 338 -28.78 -19.65 -12.03
CA SER A 338 -29.44 -18.36 -11.80
C SER A 338 -28.44 -17.20 -11.88
N GLN A 339 -28.78 -16.14 -12.61
CA GLN A 339 -28.03 -14.88 -12.58
C GLN A 339 -28.36 -13.99 -11.37
N LYS A 340 -29.25 -14.42 -10.48
CA LYS A 340 -29.60 -13.70 -9.25
C LYS A 340 -29.01 -14.36 -8.01
N PRO A 341 -28.52 -13.58 -7.03
CA PRO A 341 -28.08 -14.12 -5.75
C PRO A 341 -29.18 -14.90 -5.04
N LEU A 342 -28.82 -16.01 -4.41
CA LEU A 342 -29.63 -16.76 -3.45
C LEU A 342 -29.87 -15.93 -2.17
N LYS A 343 -28.86 -15.18 -1.76
CA LYS A 343 -28.91 -14.28 -0.60
C LYS A 343 -27.91 -13.14 -0.79
N THR A 344 -28.26 -11.96 -0.29
CA THR A 344 -27.41 -10.75 -0.29
C THR A 344 -27.33 -10.19 1.12
N TRP A 345 -26.13 -9.74 1.52
CA TRP A 345 -25.91 -9.00 2.74
C TRP A 345 -25.35 -7.62 2.42
N ASN A 346 -25.91 -6.59 3.04
CA ASN A 346 -25.28 -5.27 3.03
C ASN A 346 -24.08 -5.27 3.96
N VAL A 347 -22.98 -4.70 3.49
CA VAL A 347 -21.71 -4.64 4.22
C VAL A 347 -21.48 -3.20 4.69
N LYS A 348 -21.42 -3.01 6.00
CA LYS A 348 -21.42 -1.70 6.66
C LYS A 348 -20.09 -1.38 7.32
N LEU A 349 -19.75 -0.09 7.39
CA LEU A 349 -18.72 0.38 8.31
C LEU A 349 -19.17 0.28 9.77
N PRO A 350 -18.23 0.13 10.72
CA PRO A 350 -18.48 0.37 12.14
C PRO A 350 -19.03 1.79 12.38
N GLN A 351 -19.84 1.95 13.42
CA GLN A 351 -20.41 3.25 13.78
C GLN A 351 -19.36 4.23 14.35
N ASP A 352 -18.26 3.69 14.86
CA ASP A 352 -17.11 4.40 15.41
C ASP A 352 -15.96 4.58 14.42
N ASP A 353 -16.13 4.12 13.17
CA ASP A 353 -15.14 4.33 12.11
C ASP A 353 -14.93 5.83 11.85
N ALA A 354 -13.70 6.23 11.54
CA ALA A 354 -13.35 7.62 11.30
C ALA A 354 -14.13 8.22 10.13
N GLN A 355 -14.45 7.43 9.09
CA GLN A 355 -15.21 7.87 7.91
C GLN A 355 -16.62 8.34 8.26
N VAL A 356 -17.23 7.79 9.31
CA VAL A 356 -18.59 8.17 9.75
C VAL A 356 -18.61 9.29 10.80
N GLN A 357 -17.44 9.80 11.21
CA GLN A 357 -17.33 10.90 12.17
C GLN A 357 -17.41 12.28 11.49
N THR A 358 -17.88 13.28 12.22
CA THR A 358 -18.20 14.62 11.69
C THR A 358 -17.00 15.40 11.16
N ASN A 359 -15.78 15.04 11.57
CA ASN A 359 -14.53 15.67 11.15
C ASN A 359 -13.81 14.88 10.04
N PHE A 360 -14.46 13.88 9.43
CA PHE A 360 -13.89 13.15 8.31
C PHE A 360 -13.63 14.09 7.12
N THR A 361 -12.38 14.14 6.68
CA THR A 361 -11.94 14.86 5.49
C THR A 361 -11.31 13.89 4.53
N ARG A 362 -11.83 13.81 3.32
CA ARG A 362 -11.35 12.93 2.26
C ARG A 362 -10.81 13.76 1.10
N TRP A 363 -9.67 13.36 0.56
CA TRP A 363 -9.15 13.86 -0.70
C TRP A 363 -9.58 12.95 -1.85
N THR A 364 -10.00 13.52 -2.96
CA THR A 364 -10.47 12.77 -4.13
C THR A 364 -9.96 13.42 -5.40
N TRP A 365 -9.41 12.61 -6.29
CA TRP A 365 -9.05 13.03 -7.64
C TRP A 365 -10.31 13.46 -8.42
N GLN A 366 -10.27 14.65 -9.01
CA GLN A 366 -11.32 15.18 -9.89
C GLN A 366 -10.65 15.79 -11.13
N ASP A 367 -10.85 15.16 -12.29
CA ASP A 367 -10.37 15.56 -13.62
C ASP A 367 -8.86 15.81 -13.75
N ASN A 368 -8.33 16.86 -13.11
CA ASN A 368 -6.95 17.33 -13.21
C ASN A 368 -6.29 17.66 -11.85
N GLY A 369 -6.92 17.36 -10.72
CA GLY A 369 -6.33 17.61 -9.41
C GLY A 369 -7.08 16.98 -8.25
N PHE A 370 -6.43 16.94 -7.09
CA PHE A 370 -7.07 16.53 -5.84
C PHE A 370 -7.86 17.66 -5.21
N THR A 371 -9.05 17.33 -4.70
CA THR A 371 -9.87 18.22 -3.89
C THR A 371 -10.22 17.55 -2.57
N SER A 372 -10.34 18.32 -1.50
CA SER A 372 -10.77 17.81 -0.20
C SER A 372 -12.21 18.19 0.12
N VAL A 373 -12.93 17.26 0.75
CA VAL A 373 -14.27 17.48 1.28
C VAL A 373 -14.31 17.01 2.72
N GLN A 374 -14.66 17.91 3.64
CA GLN A 374 -14.95 17.57 5.03
C GLN A 374 -16.44 17.27 5.18
N LYS A 375 -16.81 16.00 5.13
CA LYS A 375 -18.19 15.54 5.26
C LYS A 375 -18.20 14.08 5.71
N PRO A 376 -18.91 13.73 6.79
CA PRO A 376 -19.07 12.34 7.20
C PRO A 376 -19.74 11.51 6.10
N GLU A 377 -19.24 10.29 5.92
CA GLU A 377 -19.89 9.22 5.18
C GLU A 377 -20.91 8.50 6.07
N THR A 378 -21.64 7.53 5.52
CA THR A 378 -22.57 6.70 6.29
C THR A 378 -22.04 5.29 6.45
N GLN A 379 -22.65 4.51 7.34
CA GLN A 379 -22.27 3.10 7.50
C GLN A 379 -22.53 2.29 6.22
N GLU A 380 -23.54 2.67 5.43
CA GLU A 380 -23.94 1.98 4.20
C GLU A 380 -23.25 2.52 2.94
N ALA A 381 -22.93 3.81 2.89
CA ALA A 381 -22.36 4.50 1.74
C ALA A 381 -21.09 5.25 2.14
N TYR A 382 -19.97 4.63 1.80
CA TYR A 382 -18.61 4.99 2.17
C TYR A 382 -17.59 4.69 1.06
N SER A 383 -16.47 5.40 1.10
CA SER A 383 -15.37 5.21 0.15
C SER A 383 -14.45 4.08 0.59
N LEU A 384 -13.79 3.45 -0.37
CA LEU A 384 -12.60 2.64 -0.12
C LEU A 384 -11.37 3.53 -0.33
N LEU A 385 -10.58 3.68 0.72
CA LEU A 385 -9.45 4.59 0.79
C LEU A 385 -8.14 3.84 0.54
N ARG A 386 -7.16 4.48 -0.10
CA ARG A 386 -5.82 3.90 -0.27
C ARG A 386 -5.19 3.62 1.09
N ASN A 387 -4.29 2.65 1.15
CA ASN A 387 -3.60 2.24 2.38
C ASN A 387 -4.55 1.83 3.52
N HIS A 388 -5.78 1.40 3.22
CA HIS A 388 -6.73 0.86 4.20
C HIS A 388 -7.07 -0.59 3.84
N LEU A 389 -7.33 -1.41 4.86
CA LEU A 389 -7.73 -2.80 4.70
C LEU A 389 -9.15 -2.99 5.25
N TYR A 390 -10.07 -3.44 4.39
CA TYR A 390 -11.47 -3.65 4.70
C TYR A 390 -11.77 -5.15 4.79
N CYS A 391 -12.12 -5.62 5.99
CA CYS A 391 -12.18 -7.05 6.29
C CYS A 391 -13.60 -7.48 6.67
N ILE A 392 -14.10 -8.56 6.07
CA ILE A 392 -15.23 -9.33 6.59
C ILE A 392 -14.65 -10.51 7.36
N GLY A 393 -14.74 -10.48 8.69
CA GLY A 393 -14.04 -11.42 9.56
C GLY A 393 -12.57 -11.05 9.74
N ARG A 394 -11.87 -11.79 10.60
CA ARG A 394 -10.46 -11.54 10.92
C ARG A 394 -9.63 -12.77 10.61
N LYS A 395 -8.65 -12.62 9.72
CA LYS A 395 -7.51 -13.52 9.64
C LYS A 395 -6.34 -12.88 10.36
N ASP A 396 -5.82 -13.52 11.40
CA ASP A 396 -4.77 -12.91 12.23
C ASP A 396 -3.42 -12.92 11.49
N LYS A 397 -2.88 -14.11 11.24
CA LYS A 397 -1.54 -14.30 10.69
C LYS A 397 -1.48 -15.47 9.71
N ASP A 398 -0.56 -15.50 8.77
CA ASP A 398 -0.47 -16.60 7.80
C ASP A 398 0.09 -17.88 8.46
N GLY A 399 -0.48 -19.04 8.11
CA GLY A 399 -0.03 -20.35 8.61
C GLY A 399 -0.44 -20.71 10.05
N ASP A 400 -1.09 -19.80 10.79
CA ASP A 400 -1.70 -20.06 12.10
C ASP A 400 -3.17 -19.61 12.09
N THR A 401 -4.03 -20.43 12.68
CA THR A 401 -5.49 -20.24 12.69
C THR A 401 -6.05 -20.07 14.10
N THR A 402 -5.19 -19.96 15.11
CA THR A 402 -5.59 -19.94 16.53
C THR A 402 -6.43 -18.70 16.87
N ASP A 403 -5.99 -17.54 16.38
CA ASP A 403 -6.60 -16.24 16.67
C ASP A 403 -7.51 -15.73 15.53
N ASP A 404 -7.76 -16.58 14.55
CA ASP A 404 -8.68 -16.33 13.45
C ASP A 404 -10.14 -16.22 13.93
N GLN A 405 -10.88 -15.27 13.36
CA GLN A 405 -12.30 -15.06 13.65
C GLN A 405 -13.09 -14.90 12.34
N PRO A 406 -13.37 -16.01 11.61
CA PRO A 406 -14.27 -15.96 10.45
C PRO A 406 -15.70 -15.63 10.90
N ILE A 407 -16.39 -14.81 10.11
CA ILE A 407 -17.79 -14.44 10.37
C ILE A 407 -18.75 -15.57 9.96
N SER A 408 -19.71 -15.88 10.82
CA SER A 408 -20.81 -16.81 10.51
C SER A 408 -21.91 -16.12 9.68
N LEU A 409 -22.28 -16.71 8.55
CA LEU A 409 -23.32 -16.18 7.65
C LEU A 409 -24.73 -16.77 7.89
N GLY A 410 -24.85 -17.77 8.76
CA GLY A 410 -26.10 -18.50 9.03
C GLY A 410 -27.21 -17.61 9.62
N ASP A 411 -26.86 -16.77 10.58
CA ASP A 411 -27.83 -16.00 11.39
C ASP A 411 -27.79 -14.49 11.12
N SER A 412 -26.85 -14.02 10.29
CA SER A 412 -26.62 -12.60 10.04
C SER A 412 -27.48 -12.09 8.89
N ASN A 413 -28.13 -10.94 9.10
CA ASN A 413 -28.84 -10.17 8.05
C ASN A 413 -27.98 -9.04 7.48
N GLU A 414 -27.01 -8.56 8.26
CA GLU A 414 -26.07 -7.50 7.89
C GLU A 414 -24.66 -7.90 8.31
N ILE A 415 -23.65 -7.35 7.64
CA ILE A 415 -22.24 -7.59 7.93
C ILE A 415 -21.60 -6.26 8.30
N ILE A 416 -20.84 -6.23 9.38
CA ILE A 416 -20.04 -5.07 9.79
C ILE A 416 -18.58 -5.37 9.47
N LEU A 417 -17.92 -4.46 8.77
CA LEU A 417 -16.50 -4.54 8.44
C LEU A 417 -15.62 -4.31 9.65
N LYS A 418 -14.40 -4.84 9.60
CA LYS A 418 -13.25 -4.28 10.33
C LYS A 418 -12.43 -3.45 9.34
N VAL A 419 -12.21 -2.18 9.64
CA VAL A 419 -11.34 -1.30 8.88
C VAL A 419 -10.01 -1.16 9.62
N ILE A 420 -8.93 -1.38 8.90
CA ILE A 420 -7.58 -1.24 9.42
C ILE A 420 -6.89 -0.14 8.61
N ALA A 421 -6.82 1.05 9.20
CA ALA A 421 -6.13 2.19 8.61
C ALA A 421 -4.61 1.95 8.59
N GLU A 422 -3.96 2.42 7.53
CA GLU A 422 -2.54 2.21 7.26
C GLU A 422 -2.11 0.74 7.19
N TRP A 423 -3.05 -0.23 7.22
CA TRP A 423 -2.75 -1.65 7.45
C TRP A 423 -1.94 -1.87 8.73
N ASP A 424 -2.16 -1.03 9.74
CA ASP A 424 -1.53 -1.19 11.03
C ASP A 424 -2.15 -2.37 11.80
N ILE A 425 -1.32 -3.29 12.30
CA ILE A 425 -1.84 -4.35 13.18
C ILE A 425 -2.32 -3.66 14.46
N ILE A 426 -3.62 -3.40 14.54
CA ILE A 426 -4.28 -3.08 15.80
C ILE A 426 -4.14 -4.35 16.64
N TYR A 427 -3.13 -4.37 17.51
CA TYR A 427 -3.17 -5.20 18.71
C TYR A 427 -4.51 -4.88 19.37
N ASP A 428 -5.39 -5.88 19.47
CA ASP A 428 -6.69 -5.73 20.13
C ASP A 428 -6.51 -4.96 21.44
N MET A 429 -6.84 -3.67 21.45
CA MET A 429 -7.30 -3.04 22.67
C MET A 429 -8.68 -3.62 22.91
N GLN A 430 -8.65 -4.79 23.56
CA GLN A 430 -9.73 -5.51 24.20
C GLN A 430 -11.10 -4.83 24.05
N LEU A 431 -11.93 -5.39 23.17
CA LEU A 431 -13.36 -5.36 23.41
C LEU A 431 -13.62 -6.18 24.68
N GLU A 432 -13.49 -5.55 25.85
CA GLU A 432 -14.04 -6.14 27.06
C GLU A 432 -15.55 -6.30 26.84
N PRO A 433 -16.11 -7.53 26.98
CA PRO A 433 -17.55 -7.69 26.98
C PRO A 433 -18.11 -6.90 28.15
N LYS A 434 -18.95 -5.90 27.86
CA LYS A 434 -19.70 -5.15 28.89
C LYS A 434 -20.30 -6.16 29.89
N PRO A 435 -19.99 -6.05 31.20
CA PRO A 435 -20.60 -6.94 32.17
C PRO A 435 -22.12 -6.75 32.11
N THR A 436 -22.82 -7.84 31.82
CA THR A 436 -24.27 -7.91 31.92
C THR A 436 -24.62 -7.58 33.37
N LYS A 437 -25.34 -6.49 33.61
CA LYS A 437 -25.95 -6.24 34.91
C LYS A 437 -26.91 -7.41 35.19
N GLN A 438 -26.48 -8.38 35.97
CA GLN A 438 -27.39 -9.29 36.63
C GLN A 438 -28.15 -8.49 37.68
N GLY A 439 -29.47 -8.48 37.55
CA GLY A 439 -30.36 -7.84 38.50
C GLY A 439 -30.25 -8.50 39.88
N GLN A 440 -30.38 -7.65 40.90
CA GLN A 440 -31.09 -7.98 42.13
C GLN A 440 -32.17 -6.93 42.33
#